data_AF-A0A5R2MYP4-F1
#
_entry.id   AF-A0A5R2MYP4-F1
#
_cell.length_a   1.000
_cell.length_b   1.000
_cell.length_c   1.000
_cell.angle_alpha   90.00
_cell.angle_beta   90.00
_cell.angle_gamma   90.00
#
_symmetry.space_group_name_H-M   'P 1'
#
loop_
_entity.id
_entity.type
_entity.pdbx_description
1 polymer ?
#
loop_
_entity_poly.entity_id
_entity_poly.type
_entity_poly.pdbx_seq_one_letter_code
_entity_poly.pdbx_strand_id
1 'polypeptide(L)'
;ARVAVSRPEPGLDVSPDIGRLRRELAAVRSLAPASPHHFLAASSHAGIDAAITAFAQDSVGNSAAGTATDLCNRIHRDFTYDGEATTVRTRASDAFRLKRGVCQDFSHIMIAGLRGLG
;
A
#
# COMPACT_ATOMS: atom_id res chain seq x y z
N ALA A 1 8.96 28.20 -10.58
CA ALA A 1 7.66 27.97 -11.24
C ALA A 1 6.60 27.69 -10.18
N ARG A 2 5.39 28.27 -10.26
CA ARG A 2 4.26 27.90 -9.39
C ARG A 2 3.41 26.85 -10.11
N VAL A 3 3.26 25.68 -9.49
CA VAL A 3 2.36 24.63 -9.97
C VAL A 3 0.99 24.89 -9.36
N ALA A 4 -0.04 25.06 -10.20
CA ALA A 4 -1.42 25.11 -9.75
C ALA A 4 -1.86 23.69 -9.35
N VAL A 5 -2.29 23.51 -8.11
CA VAL A 5 -2.80 22.22 -7.61
C VAL A 5 -4.30 22.35 -7.43
N SER A 6 -5.06 21.65 -8.28
CA SER A 6 -6.49 21.44 -8.07
C SER A 6 -6.68 20.22 -7.17
N ARG A 7 -7.42 20.38 -6.08
CA ARG A 7 -7.84 19.27 -5.21
C ARG A 7 -9.35 19.09 -5.40
N PRO A 8 -9.80 18.18 -6.27
CA PRO A 8 -11.22 17.89 -6.38
C PRO A 8 -11.76 17.37 -5.04
N GLU A 9 -13.01 17.68 -4.74
CA GLU A 9 -13.70 17.15 -3.56
C GLU A 9 -13.68 15.62 -3.60
N PRO A 10 -13.35 14.94 -2.48
CA PRO A 10 -13.42 13.50 -2.43
C PRO A 10 -14.85 13.05 -2.74
N GLY A 11 -15.01 12.24 -3.80
CA GLY A 11 -16.28 11.59 -4.10
C GLY A 11 -16.69 10.60 -3.01
N LEU A 12 -17.91 10.08 -3.07
CA LEU A 12 -18.36 9.02 -2.17
C LEU A 12 -17.50 7.77 -2.37
N ASP A 13 -17.01 7.21 -1.26
CA ASP A 13 -16.31 5.92 -1.29
C ASP A 13 -17.30 4.79 -1.56
N VAL A 14 -17.20 4.22 -2.76
CA VAL A 14 -18.00 3.08 -3.23
C VAL A 14 -17.16 1.80 -3.34
N SER A 15 -15.93 1.81 -2.81
CA SER A 15 -15.07 0.64 -2.83
C SER A 15 -15.58 -0.45 -1.88
N PRO A 16 -15.43 -1.74 -2.24
CA PRO A 16 -15.83 -2.85 -1.37
C PRO A 16 -14.94 -2.91 -0.12
N ASP A 17 -15.42 -3.58 0.94
CA ASP A 17 -14.52 -4.04 2.01
C ASP A 17 -13.48 -5.04 1.47
N ILE A 18 -12.40 -5.29 2.23
CA ILE A 18 -11.32 -6.20 1.82
C ILE A 18 -11.82 -7.62 1.53
N GLY A 19 -12.77 -8.13 2.33
CA GLY A 19 -13.32 -9.46 2.14
C GLY A 19 -14.09 -9.60 0.82
N ARG A 20 -14.87 -8.59 0.44
CA ARG A 20 -15.56 -8.51 -0.84
C ARG A 20 -14.60 -8.28 -2.00
N LEU A 21 -13.60 -7.40 -1.85
CA LEU A 21 -12.56 -7.18 -2.86
C LEU A 21 -11.87 -8.50 -3.22
N ARG A 22 -11.48 -9.30 -2.22
CA ARG A 22 -10.87 -10.62 -2.43
C ARG A 22 -11.76 -11.56 -3.26
N ARG A 23 -13.07 -11.58 -3.00
CA ARG A 23 -14.02 -12.39 -3.79
C ARG A 23 -14.12 -11.88 -5.23
N GLU A 24 -14.17 -10.57 -5.44
CA GLU A 24 -14.23 -9.97 -6.77
C GLU A 24 -12.95 -10.27 -7.58
N LEU A 25 -11.76 -10.12 -6.97
CA LEU A 25 -10.49 -10.50 -7.57
C LEU A 25 -10.46 -11.99 -7.94
N ALA A 26 -10.91 -12.85 -7.02
CA ALA A 26 -10.99 -14.30 -7.24
C ALA A 26 -12.03 -14.71 -8.30
N ALA A 27 -12.94 -13.83 -8.71
CA ALA A 27 -13.89 -14.07 -9.79
C ALA A 27 -13.30 -13.71 -11.18
N VAL A 28 -12.27 -12.87 -11.24
CA VAL A 28 -11.64 -12.48 -12.51
C VAL A 28 -10.89 -13.65 -13.12
N ARG A 29 -11.25 -14.02 -14.36
CA ARG A 29 -10.63 -15.10 -15.16
C ARG A 29 -10.02 -14.52 -16.44
N SER A 30 -8.99 -13.69 -16.29
CA SER A 30 -8.31 -13.05 -17.43
C SER A 30 -6.81 -12.91 -17.18
N LEU A 31 -6.03 -13.08 -18.26
CA LEU A 31 -4.60 -12.79 -18.32
C LEU A 31 -4.30 -11.53 -19.14
N ALA A 32 -5.33 -10.78 -19.56
CA ALA A 32 -5.15 -9.55 -20.32
C ALA A 32 -4.35 -8.51 -19.52
N PRO A 33 -3.78 -7.48 -20.16
CA PRO A 33 -3.01 -6.44 -19.49
C PRO A 33 -3.77 -5.70 -18.37
N ALA A 34 -5.10 -5.58 -18.51
CA ALA A 34 -5.97 -4.95 -17.51
C ALA A 34 -6.36 -5.87 -16.34
N SER A 35 -5.86 -7.11 -16.30
CA SER A 35 -6.16 -8.05 -15.22
C SER A 35 -5.58 -7.56 -13.90
N PRO A 36 -6.34 -7.56 -12.79
CA PRO A 36 -5.84 -7.10 -11.50
C PRO A 36 -4.81 -8.05 -10.89
N HIS A 37 -4.74 -9.29 -11.38
CA HIS A 37 -3.84 -10.33 -10.88
C HIS A 37 -2.36 -9.94 -10.95
N HIS A 38 -1.99 -9.06 -11.89
CA HIS A 38 -0.63 -8.52 -12.03
C HIS A 38 -0.15 -7.73 -10.79
N PHE A 39 -1.07 -7.27 -9.94
CA PHE A 39 -0.77 -6.45 -8.77
C PHE A 39 -0.70 -7.25 -7.46
N LEU A 40 -1.11 -8.51 -7.44
CA LEU A 40 -1.28 -9.29 -6.21
C LEU A 40 0.00 -10.00 -5.74
N ALA A 41 0.87 -10.37 -6.69
CA ALA A 41 2.08 -11.13 -6.37
C ALA A 41 3.13 -10.27 -5.62
N ALA A 42 3.92 -10.93 -4.77
CA ALA A 42 5.10 -10.33 -4.15
C ALA A 42 6.11 -9.85 -5.21
N SER A 43 6.80 -8.74 -4.94
CA SER A 43 7.89 -8.24 -5.79
C SER A 43 9.20 -8.13 -5.02
N SER A 44 10.32 -7.89 -5.72
CA SER A 44 11.66 -7.82 -5.12
C SER A 44 11.80 -6.75 -4.04
N HIS A 45 11.16 -5.59 -4.21
CA HIS A 45 11.20 -4.48 -3.25
C HIS A 45 9.99 -4.43 -2.32
N ALA A 46 8.86 -5.02 -2.71
CA ALA A 46 7.63 -5.08 -1.92
C ALA A 46 7.16 -6.55 -1.80
N GLY A 47 7.96 -7.34 -1.08
CA GLY A 47 7.60 -8.71 -0.70
C GLY A 47 6.44 -8.72 0.29
N ILE A 48 5.68 -9.82 0.32
CA ILE A 48 4.66 -10.01 1.36
C ILE A 48 5.38 -10.41 2.65
N ASP A 49 5.27 -9.56 3.66
CA ASP A 49 5.98 -9.68 4.94
C ASP A 49 4.98 -9.71 6.10
N ALA A 50 5.16 -10.63 7.04
CA ALA A 50 4.22 -10.85 8.13
C ALA A 50 4.13 -9.66 9.10
N ALA A 51 5.25 -8.97 9.38
CA ALA A 51 5.25 -7.82 10.28
C ALA A 51 4.58 -6.61 9.64
N ILE A 52 4.83 -6.39 8.35
CA ILE A 52 4.14 -5.35 7.59
C ILE A 52 2.64 -5.66 7.46
N THR A 53 2.28 -6.92 7.25
CA THR A 53 0.87 -7.36 7.18
C THR A 53 0.17 -7.13 8.51
N ALA A 54 0.79 -7.50 9.63
CA ALA A 54 0.25 -7.27 10.96
C ALA A 54 0.05 -5.78 11.24
N PHE A 55 1.02 -4.93 10.86
CA PHE A 55 0.84 -3.48 10.93
C PHE A 55 -0.34 -3.00 10.08
N ALA A 56 -0.49 -3.50 8.85
CA ALA A 56 -1.60 -3.13 7.98
C ALA A 56 -2.97 -3.60 8.48
N GLN A 57 -3.04 -4.67 9.29
CA GLN A 57 -4.30 -5.21 9.82
C GLN A 57 -5.05 -4.19 10.69
N ASP A 58 -4.35 -3.37 11.48
CA ASP A 58 -5.05 -2.37 12.32
C ASP A 58 -5.70 -1.24 11.49
N SER A 59 -5.44 -1.18 10.18
CA SER A 59 -6.08 -0.22 9.25
C SER A 59 -7.30 -0.77 8.54
N VAL A 60 -7.62 -2.06 8.70
CA VAL A 60 -8.76 -2.67 8.00
C VAL A 60 -10.06 -2.03 8.47
N GLY A 61 -10.77 -1.42 7.53
CA GLY A 61 -12.07 -0.78 7.76
C GLY A 61 -13.18 -1.34 6.87
N ASN A 62 -14.25 -0.56 6.73
CA ASN A 62 -15.45 -0.95 5.96
C ASN A 62 -15.28 -0.86 4.44
N SER A 63 -14.15 -0.33 3.96
CA SER A 63 -13.85 -0.15 2.54
C SER A 63 -12.36 -0.29 2.26
N ALA A 64 -12.01 -0.72 1.04
CA ALA A 64 -10.63 -0.88 0.61
C ALA A 64 -9.93 0.47 0.47
N ALA A 65 -10.62 1.50 -0.03
CA ALA A 65 -10.08 2.85 -0.12
C ALA A 65 -9.82 3.43 1.28
N GLY A 66 -10.78 3.31 2.21
CA GLY A 66 -10.61 3.72 3.60
C GLY A 66 -9.44 3.00 4.28
N THR A 67 -9.32 1.69 4.07
CA THR A 67 -8.19 0.88 4.57
C THR A 67 -6.85 1.38 4.06
N ALA A 68 -6.75 1.64 2.75
CA ALA A 68 -5.51 2.16 2.14
C ALA A 68 -5.18 3.58 2.62
N THR A 69 -6.18 4.45 2.77
CA THR A 69 -5.99 5.81 3.28
C THR A 69 -5.52 5.81 4.72
N ASP A 70 -6.15 5.01 5.60
CA ASP A 70 -5.71 4.90 6.98
C ASP A 70 -4.27 4.38 7.07
N LEU A 71 -3.94 3.30 6.35
CA LEU A 71 -2.58 2.75 6.32
C LEU A 71 -1.56 3.80 5.86
N CYS A 72 -1.88 4.56 4.80
CA CYS A 72 -1.03 5.65 4.32
C CYS A 72 -0.79 6.70 5.42
N ASN A 73 -1.84 7.12 6.13
CA ASN A 73 -1.74 8.09 7.21
C ASN A 73 -0.93 7.55 8.39
N ARG A 74 -1.05 6.26 8.72
CA ARG A 74 -0.24 5.63 9.77
C ARG A 74 1.22 5.54 9.39
N ILE A 75 1.55 5.17 8.14
CA ILE A 75 2.93 5.20 7.65
C ILE A 75 3.48 6.62 7.73
N HIS A 76 2.71 7.62 7.30
CA HIS A 76 3.13 9.03 7.37
C HIS A 76 3.43 9.50 8.81
N ARG A 77 2.63 9.05 9.78
CA ARG A 77 2.78 9.41 11.19
C ARG A 77 3.91 8.66 11.89
N ASP A 78 4.03 7.36 11.62
CA ASP A 78 4.88 6.46 12.41
C ASP A 78 6.31 6.32 11.84
N PHE A 79 6.57 6.89 10.66
CA PHE A 79 7.85 6.79 9.95
C PHE A 79 8.46 8.17 9.71
N THR A 80 9.79 8.26 9.82
CA THR A 80 10.51 9.53 9.59
C THR A 80 11.07 9.59 8.17
N TYR A 81 10.85 10.71 7.47
CA TYR A 81 11.49 10.94 6.18
C TYR A 81 12.99 11.23 6.37
N ASP A 82 13.85 10.41 5.75
CA ASP A 82 15.30 10.58 5.76
C ASP A 82 15.91 10.14 4.41
N GLY A 83 16.56 11.08 3.73
CA GLY A 83 17.22 10.85 2.44
C GLY A 83 18.50 10.01 2.51
N GLU A 84 19.06 9.82 3.70
CA GLU A 84 20.32 9.07 3.91
C GLU A 84 20.09 7.68 4.54
N ALA A 85 18.88 7.38 4.98
CA ALA A 85 18.56 6.13 5.69
C ALA A 85 18.61 4.88 4.79
N THR A 86 18.35 5.04 3.49
CA THR A 86 18.10 3.93 2.57
C THR A 86 18.74 4.16 1.21
N THR A 87 18.73 3.13 0.38
CA THR A 87 19.19 3.19 -1.01
C THR A 87 18.09 2.70 -1.95
N VAL A 88 18.26 2.90 -3.25
CA VAL A 88 17.34 2.37 -4.27
C VAL A 88 17.16 0.84 -4.21
N ARG A 89 18.07 0.10 -3.56
CA ARG A 89 18.00 -1.36 -3.40
C ARG A 89 17.34 -1.81 -2.10
N THR A 90 16.97 -0.88 -1.21
CA THR A 90 16.35 -1.20 0.08
C THR A 90 14.99 -1.86 -0.14
N ARG A 91 14.76 -2.98 0.57
CA ARG A 91 13.46 -3.70 0.55
C ARG A 91 12.50 -3.12 1.58
N ALA A 92 11.20 -3.29 1.35
CA ALA A 92 10.15 -2.87 2.27
C ALA A 92 10.37 -3.39 3.70
N SER A 93 10.76 -4.66 3.87
CA SER A 93 11.01 -5.26 5.19
C SER A 93 12.19 -4.62 5.93
N ASP A 94 13.22 -4.16 5.19
CA ASP A 94 14.38 -3.48 5.77
C ASP A 94 14.01 -2.07 6.22
N ALA A 95 13.35 -1.30 5.34
CA ALA A 95 12.87 0.04 5.67
C ALA A 95 11.82 0.02 6.78
N PHE A 96 10.96 -1.00 6.83
CA PHE A 96 9.96 -1.18 7.88
C PHE A 96 10.59 -1.32 9.26
N ARG A 97 11.67 -2.10 9.37
CA ARG A 97 12.42 -2.25 10.62
C ARG A 97 13.12 -0.96 11.05
N LEU A 98 13.60 -0.17 10.09
CA LEU A 98 14.25 1.11 10.38
C LEU A 98 13.26 2.20 10.80
N LYS A 99 12.01 2.13 10.32
CA LYS A 99 11.00 3.19 10.44
C LYS A 99 11.47 4.57 9.92
N ARG A 100 12.42 4.55 8.99
CA ARG A 100 13.05 5.73 8.37
C ARG A 100 13.36 5.44 6.91
N GLY A 101 13.18 6.41 6.03
CA GLY A 101 13.44 6.24 4.59
C GLY A 101 12.84 7.36 3.75
N VAL A 102 12.70 7.10 2.46
CA VAL A 102 12.14 8.05 1.48
C VAL A 102 10.80 7.58 0.92
N CYS A 103 10.22 8.35 0.01
CA CYS A 103 8.93 8.05 -0.63
C CYS A 103 8.86 6.65 -1.26
N GLN A 104 9.96 6.17 -1.83
CA GLN A 104 10.08 4.80 -2.38
C GLN A 104 9.78 3.76 -1.31
N ASP A 105 10.40 3.88 -0.13
CA ASP A 105 10.31 2.91 0.94
C ASP A 105 8.89 2.84 1.50
N PHE A 106 8.29 4.01 1.74
CA PHE A 106 6.92 4.10 2.26
C PHE A 106 5.90 3.52 1.28
N SER A 107 6.10 3.76 -0.02
CA SER A 107 5.27 3.16 -1.07
C SER A 107 5.41 1.63 -1.08
N HIS A 108 6.63 1.10 -0.99
CA HIS A 108 6.86 -0.34 -0.96
C HIS A 108 6.30 -1.00 0.31
N ILE A 109 6.40 -0.35 1.47
CA ILE A 109 5.79 -0.82 2.73
C ILE A 109 4.27 -0.86 2.59
N MET A 110 3.66 0.20 2.05
CA MET A 110 2.21 0.25 1.83
C MET A 110 1.75 -0.87 0.88
N ILE A 111 2.44 -1.06 -0.25
CA ILE A 111 2.14 -2.13 -1.21
C ILE A 111 2.27 -3.52 -0.56
N ALA A 112 3.36 -3.76 0.18
CA ALA A 112 3.59 -5.01 0.89
C ALA A 112 2.47 -5.30 1.92
N GLY A 113 2.07 -4.29 2.68
CA GLY A 113 0.99 -4.39 3.65
C GLY A 113 -0.37 -4.72 3.01
N LEU A 114 -0.76 -3.96 2.00
CA LEU A 114 -2.03 -4.17 1.30
C LEU A 114 -2.10 -5.56 0.63
N ARG A 115 -1.02 -6.01 -0.01
CA ARG A 115 -0.93 -7.38 -0.55
C ARG A 115 -1.03 -8.46 0.52
N GLY A 116 -0.50 -8.20 1.70
CA GLY A 116 -0.60 -9.09 2.85
C GLY A 116 -2.03 -9.24 3.39
N LEU A 117 -2.85 -8.19 3.31
CA LEU A 117 -4.29 -8.25 3.64
C LEU A 117 -5.08 -9.08 2.62
N GLY A 118 -4.62 -9.06 1.37
CA GLY A 118 -5.11 -9.86 0.23
C GLY A 118 -6.06 -9.11 -0.67
#